data_AF-A0AB33KXP2-F1
#
_entry.id   AF-A0AB33KXP2-F1
#
_cell.length_a   1.000
_cell.length_b   1.000
_cell.length_c   1.000
_cell.angle_alpha   90.00
_cell.angle_beta   90.00
_cell.angle_gamma   90.00
#
_symmetry.space_group_name_H-M   'P 1'
#
loop_
_entity.id
_entity.type
_entity.pdbx_description
1 polymer ?
#
loop_
_entity_poly.entity_id
_entity_poly.type
_entity_poly.pdbx_seq_one_letter_code
_entity_poly.pdbx_strand_id
1 'polypeptide(L)'
;MVLKQKSDTLGALSSGLCLVHCVFTPFLFVIQSHATCCSHEAVPFWWKSIDVLFLVISFFAIQKSVQTTSKKWMQYALWITFLILFIIILNEYTQAMKLPEESIYVPSLGLVFLHIYNRKYCQCANNTCCANN
;
A
#
# COMPACT_ATOMS: atom_id res chain seq x y z
N MET A 1 -21.30 8.29 6.68
CA MET A 1 -20.53 7.55 7.71
C MET A 1 -19.86 6.27 7.18
N VAL A 2 -20.58 5.39 6.47
CA VAL A 2 -20.08 4.08 6.00
C VAL A 2 -18.93 4.17 4.97
N LEU A 3 -18.98 5.12 4.03
CA LEU A 3 -18.02 5.21 2.92
C LEU A 3 -16.59 5.54 3.35
N LYS A 4 -16.41 6.36 4.40
CA LYS A 4 -15.10 6.72 4.95
C LYS A 4 -14.42 5.53 5.61
N GLN A 5 -15.14 4.86 6.51
CA GLN A 5 -14.63 3.68 7.20
C GLN A 5 -14.32 2.55 6.21
N LYS A 6 -15.13 2.39 5.15
CA LYS A 6 -14.86 1.43 4.06
C LYS A 6 -13.59 1.80 3.28
N SER A 7 -13.38 3.08 2.97
CA SER A 7 -12.21 3.52 2.19
C SER A 7 -10.91 3.38 2.95
N ASP A 8 -10.86 3.83 4.21
CA ASP A 8 -9.65 3.69 5.04
C ASP A 8 -9.35 2.22 5.36
N THR A 9 -10.39 1.39 5.54
CA THR A 9 -10.21 -0.05 5.73
C THR A 9 -9.76 -0.73 4.44
N LEU A 10 -10.29 -0.34 3.27
CA LEU A 10 -9.85 -0.87 1.98
C LEU A 10 -8.40 -0.46 1.66
N GLY A 11 -8.01 0.78 1.97
CA GLY A 11 -6.64 1.26 1.85
C GLY A 11 -5.69 0.50 2.76
N ALA A 12 -6.02 0.38 4.06
CA ALA A 12 -5.22 -0.40 5.01
C ALA A 12 -5.13 -1.88 4.61
N LEU A 13 -6.21 -2.48 4.12
CA LEU A 13 -6.23 -3.87 3.66
C LEU A 13 -5.36 -4.02 2.40
N SER A 14 -5.48 -3.13 1.42
CA SER A 14 -4.71 -3.16 0.18
C SER A 14 -3.21 -2.99 0.44
N SER A 15 -2.82 -2.02 1.28
CA SER A 15 -1.42 -1.83 1.67
C SER A 15 -0.89 -2.99 2.52
N GLY A 16 -1.75 -3.58 3.36
CA GLY A 16 -1.39 -4.77 4.16
C GLY A 16 -1.24 -6.04 3.31
N LEU A 17 -2.10 -6.23 2.30
CA LEU A 17 -1.99 -7.32 1.34
C LEU A 17 -0.73 -7.19 0.48
N CYS A 18 -0.37 -5.98 0.06
CA CYS A 18 0.90 -5.70 -0.60
C CYS A 18 2.09 -6.07 0.30
N LEU A 19 2.07 -5.67 1.59
CA LEU A 19 3.09 -6.07 2.56
C LEU A 19 3.24 -7.59 2.69
N VAL A 20 2.12 -8.28 2.91
CA VAL A 20 2.11 -9.73 3.08
C VAL A 20 2.58 -10.41 1.80
N HIS A 21 2.14 -9.93 0.64
CA HIS A 21 2.62 -10.43 -0.65
C HIS A 21 4.14 -10.28 -0.77
N CYS A 22 4.69 -9.07 -0.58
CA CYS A 22 6.13 -8.83 -0.68
C CYS A 22 6.94 -9.66 0.32
N VAL A 23 6.47 -9.85 1.55
CA VAL A 23 7.16 -10.68 2.56
C VAL A 23 7.13 -12.16 2.19
N PHE A 24 6.02 -12.67 1.64
CA PHE A 24 5.88 -14.10 1.33
C PHE A 24 6.47 -14.50 -0.03
N THR A 25 6.59 -13.57 -0.99
CA THR A 25 7.19 -13.81 -2.31
C THR A 25 8.58 -14.47 -2.24
N PRO A 26 9.58 -13.98 -1.47
CA PRO A 26 10.89 -14.64 -1.41
C PRO A 26 10.80 -16.06 -0.85
N PHE A 27 9.92 -16.34 0.12
CA PHE A 27 9.75 -17.69 0.66
C PHE A 27 9.16 -18.68 -0.37
N LEU A 28 8.18 -18.23 -1.16
CA LEU A 28 7.56 -19.08 -2.18
C LEU A 28 8.53 -19.42 -3.31
N PHE A 29 9.29 -18.44 -3.81
CA PHE A 29 10.22 -18.68 -4.91
C PHE A 29 11.53 -19.37 -4.48
N VAL A 30 11.95 -19.25 -3.21
CA VAL A 30 13.04 -20.07 -2.66
C VAL A 30 12.65 -21.54 -2.61
N ILE A 31 11.44 -21.89 -2.18
CA ILE A 31 10.97 -23.29 -2.18
C ILE A 31 10.90 -23.83 -3.62
N GLN A 32 10.46 -23.00 -4.56
CA GLN A 32 10.32 -23.39 -5.96
C GLN A 32 11.69 -23.60 -6.63
N SER A 33 12.70 -22.77 -6.31
CA SER A 33 14.08 -22.96 -6.78
C SER A 33 14.72 -24.29 -6.37
N HIS A 34 14.24 -24.91 -5.29
CA HIS A 34 14.70 -26.23 -4.86
C HIS A 34 14.00 -27.37 -5.62
N ALA A 35 12.81 -27.12 -6.16
CA ALA A 35 12.03 -28.09 -6.94
C ALA A 35 12.46 -28.16 -8.42
N THR A 36 12.89 -27.04 -8.99
CA THR A 36 13.40 -26.93 -10.36
C THR A 36 14.91 -26.69 -10.32
N CYS A 37 15.71 -27.78 -10.23
CA CYS A 37 17.11 -27.63 -10.59
C CYS A 37 17.18 -27.08 -12.01
N CYS A 38 17.98 -26.04 -12.17
CA CYS A 38 18.57 -25.68 -13.44
C CYS A 38 17.73 -24.73 -14.34
N SER A 39 16.62 -24.13 -13.86
CA SER A 39 15.98 -22.97 -14.49
C SER A 39 16.30 -21.67 -13.75
N HIS A 40 16.66 -20.62 -14.48
CA HIS A 40 16.85 -19.28 -13.94
C HIS A 40 15.48 -18.74 -13.50
N GLU A 41 15.16 -18.85 -12.21
CA GLU A 41 13.86 -18.49 -11.61
C GLU A 41 13.65 -16.97 -11.65
N ALA A 42 13.22 -16.44 -12.79
CA ALA A 42 12.67 -15.10 -12.87
C ALA A 42 11.23 -15.13 -12.33
N VAL A 43 10.91 -14.25 -11.37
CA VAL A 43 9.55 -14.10 -10.83
C VAL A 43 8.54 -13.97 -11.99
N PRO A 44 7.49 -14.82 -12.05
CA PRO A 44 6.51 -14.79 -13.13
C PRO A 44 5.86 -13.42 -13.28
N PHE A 45 5.68 -12.97 -14.51
CA PHE A 45 5.10 -11.65 -14.82
C PHE A 45 3.71 -11.43 -14.18
N TRP A 46 2.90 -12.48 -14.09
CA TRP A 46 1.58 -12.41 -13.45
C TRP A 46 1.67 -12.14 -11.94
N TRP A 47 2.72 -12.62 -11.28
CA TRP A 47 2.95 -12.36 -9.86
C TRP A 47 3.25 -10.88 -9.60
N LYS A 48 4.13 -10.27 -10.41
CA LYS A 48 4.42 -8.83 -10.38
C LYS A 48 3.20 -7.95 -10.68
N SER A 49 2.22 -8.47 -11.41
CA SER A 49 1.00 -7.71 -11.74
C SER A 49 0.09 -7.50 -10.52
N ILE A 50 0.22 -8.32 -9.49
CA ILE A 50 -0.56 -8.21 -8.24
C ILE A 50 -0.20 -6.92 -7.49
N ASP A 51 1.08 -6.56 -7.45
CA ASP A 51 1.54 -5.34 -6.79
C ASP A 51 0.98 -4.08 -7.45
N VAL A 52 0.96 -4.05 -8.79
CA VAL A 52 0.35 -2.97 -9.57
C VAL A 52 -1.15 -2.84 -9.24
N LEU A 53 -1.85 -3.97 -9.09
CA LEU A 53 -3.27 -3.96 -8.72
C LEU A 53 -3.50 -3.38 -7.31
N PHE A 54 -2.69 -3.76 -6.31
CA PHE A 54 -2.77 -3.17 -4.97
C PHE A 54 -2.43 -1.68 -4.96
N LEU A 55 -1.54 -1.25 -5.84
CA LEU A 55 -1.19 0.16 -6.01
C LEU A 55 -2.39 0.97 -6.49
N VAL A 56 -3.08 0.50 -7.53
CA VAL A 56 -4.28 1.16 -8.08
C VAL A 56 -5.37 1.26 -7.01
N ILE A 57 -5.62 0.20 -6.24
CA ILE A 57 -6.61 0.23 -5.15
C ILE A 57 -6.20 1.25 -4.07
N SER A 58 -4.91 1.27 -3.70
CA SER A 58 -4.38 2.21 -2.70
C SER A 58 -4.53 3.67 -3.15
N PHE A 59 -4.34 3.97 -4.43
CA PHE A 59 -4.55 5.30 -4.99
C PHE A 59 -5.99 5.80 -4.76
N PHE A 60 -6.99 4.98 -5.11
CA PHE A 60 -8.40 5.34 -4.90
C PHE A 60 -8.73 5.49 -3.41
N ALA A 61 -8.16 4.63 -2.55
CA ALA A 61 -8.35 4.73 -1.12
C ALA A 61 -7.79 6.04 -0.55
N ILE A 62 -6.61 6.46 -1.00
CA ILE A 62 -5.95 7.71 -0.59
C ILE A 62 -6.73 8.92 -1.09
N GLN A 63 -7.18 8.95 -2.34
CA GLN A 63 -7.98 10.07 -2.86
C GLN A 63 -9.21 10.33 -1.98
N LYS A 64 -9.94 9.28 -1.61
CA LYS A 64 -11.08 9.39 -0.69
C LYS A 64 -10.68 9.76 0.73
N SER A 65 -9.55 9.24 1.22
CA SER A 65 -9.04 9.54 2.57
C SER A 65 -8.59 11.00 2.70
N VAL A 66 -7.98 11.57 1.65
CA VAL A 66 -7.53 12.97 1.55
C VAL A 66 -8.71 13.93 1.51
N GLN A 67 -9.76 13.63 0.73
CA GLN A 67 -10.96 14.48 0.65
C GLN A 67 -11.74 14.55 1.98
N THR A 68 -11.58 13.54 2.85
CA THR A 68 -12.37 13.41 4.08
C THR A 68 -11.57 13.69 5.36
N THR A 69 -10.26 13.91 5.26
CA THR A 69 -9.42 14.27 6.41
C THR A 69 -9.40 15.78 6.61
N SER A 70 -9.54 16.22 7.86
CA SER A 70 -9.55 17.64 8.23
C SER A 70 -8.13 18.21 8.36
N LYS A 71 -7.12 17.37 8.63
CA LYS A 71 -5.74 17.79 8.84
C LYS A 71 -4.95 17.79 7.53
N LYS A 72 -4.49 18.96 7.10
CA LYS A 72 -3.63 19.11 5.91
C LYS A 72 -2.35 18.26 5.97
N TRP A 73 -1.74 18.13 7.16
CA TRP A 73 -0.54 17.28 7.33
C TRP A 73 -0.79 15.80 7.00
N MET A 74 -1.97 15.27 7.33
CA MET A 74 -2.34 13.88 7.00
C MET A 74 -2.47 13.67 5.49
N GLN A 75 -2.98 14.67 4.76
CA GLN A 75 -3.09 14.62 3.31
C GLN A 75 -1.71 14.48 2.66
N TYR A 76 -0.75 15.29 3.10
CA TYR A 76 0.63 15.22 2.62
C TYR A 76 1.30 13.89 2.99
N ALA A 77 1.11 13.41 4.22
CA ALA A 77 1.70 12.14 4.66
C ALA A 77 1.23 10.96 3.81
N LEU A 78 -0.09 10.81 3.59
CA LEU A 78 -0.64 9.74 2.76
C LEU A 78 -0.12 9.77 1.32
N TRP A 79 -0.10 10.95 0.70
CA TRP A 79 0.40 11.10 -0.67
C TRP A 79 1.89 10.87 -0.80
N ILE A 80 2.71 11.39 0.11
CA ILE A 80 4.16 11.21 0.10
C ILE A 80 4.51 9.74 0.24
N THR A 81 3.93 9.05 1.23
CA THR A 81 4.22 7.62 1.43
C THR A 81 3.75 6.77 0.25
N PHE A 82 2.63 7.13 -0.39
CA PHE A 82 2.19 6.47 -1.62
C PHE A 82 3.08 6.73 -2.82
N LEU A 83 3.55 7.96 -3.03
CA LEU A 83 4.48 8.25 -4.12
C LEU A 83 5.79 7.49 -3.95
N ILE A 84 6.30 7.36 -2.72
CA ILE A 84 7.48 6.53 -2.42
C ILE A 84 7.19 5.07 -2.80
N LEU A 85 6.07 4.50 -2.35
CA LEU A 85 5.68 3.13 -2.71
C LEU A 85 5.57 2.96 -4.24
N PHE A 86 4.97 3.94 -4.92
CA PHE A 86 4.79 3.92 -6.37
C PHE A 86 6.11 3.91 -7.14
N ILE A 87 7.06 4.74 -6.74
CA ILE A 87 8.38 4.80 -7.36
C ILE A 87 9.12 3.46 -7.19
N ILE A 88 9.03 2.84 -6.01
CA ILE A 88 9.71 1.56 -5.76
C ILE A 88 9.10 0.44 -6.62
N ILE A 89 7.77 0.32 -6.66
CA ILE A 89 7.10 -0.71 -7.48
C ILE A 89 7.36 -0.50 -8.96
N LEU A 90 7.33 0.76 -9.46
CA LEU A 90 7.69 1.06 -10.85
C LEU A 90 9.15 0.70 -11.16
N ASN A 91 10.06 0.96 -10.23
CA ASN A 91 11.46 0.60 -10.39
C ASN A 91 11.64 -0.92 -10.47
N GLU A 92 10.91 -1.69 -9.67
CA GLU A 92 10.95 -3.15 -9.70
C GLU A 92 10.32 -3.73 -10.98
N TYR A 93 9.25 -3.11 -11.47
CA TYR A 93 8.59 -3.49 -12.72
C TYR A 93 9.48 -3.24 -13.94
N THR A 94 10.15 -2.08 -13.99
CA THR A 94 11.04 -1.69 -15.10
C THR A 94 12.45 -2.25 -14.97
N GLN A 95 12.80 -2.80 -13.80
CA GLN A 95 14.16 -3.21 -13.42
C GLN A 95 15.22 -2.11 -13.65
N ALA A 96 14.83 -0.84 -13.59
CA ALA A 96 15.70 0.29 -13.92
C ALA A 96 16.89 0.41 -12.96
N MET A 97 16.69 0.13 -11.67
CA MET A 97 17.75 0.05 -10.65
C MET A 97 17.62 -1.22 -9.82
N LYS A 98 18.76 -1.82 -9.42
CA LYS A 98 18.80 -2.92 -8.44
C LYS A 98 18.57 -2.37 -7.03
N LEU A 99 17.31 -2.11 -6.71
CA LEU A 99 16.88 -1.80 -5.34
C LEU A 99 16.52 -3.11 -4.62
N PRO A 100 16.89 -3.26 -3.34
CA PRO A 100 16.44 -4.40 -2.54
C PRO A 100 14.91 -4.34 -2.37
N GLU A 101 14.25 -5.48 -2.56
CA GLU A 101 12.79 -5.65 -2.41
C GLU A 101 12.30 -5.23 -1.01
N GLU A 102 13.16 -5.36 -0.01
CA GLU A 102 12.99 -4.91 1.38
C GLU A 102 12.61 -3.42 1.51
N SER A 103 12.96 -2.60 0.51
CA SER A 103 12.64 -1.17 0.50
C SER A 103 11.13 -0.90 0.42
N ILE A 104 10.33 -1.86 -0.05
CA ILE A 104 8.87 -1.76 -0.14
C ILE A 104 8.21 -1.81 1.25
N TYR A 105 8.83 -2.47 2.24
CA TYR A 105 8.23 -2.68 3.56
C TYR A 105 7.99 -1.38 4.33
N VAL A 106 8.93 -0.44 4.24
CA VAL A 106 8.83 0.84 4.96
C VAL A 106 7.62 1.67 4.50
N PRO A 107 7.46 2.00 3.20
CA PRO A 107 6.32 2.80 2.75
C PRO A 107 4.99 2.05 2.84
N SER A 108 4.98 0.73 2.61
CA SER A 108 3.75 -0.06 2.72
C SER A 108 3.25 -0.16 4.17
N LEU A 109 4.13 -0.39 5.15
CA LEU A 109 3.77 -0.35 6.58
C LEU A 109 3.35 1.06 7.00
N GLY A 110 4.06 2.08 6.50
CA GLY A 110 3.73 3.48 6.72
C GLY A 110 2.31 3.82 6.25
N LEU A 111 1.91 3.38 5.06
CA LEU A 111 0.54 3.58 4.54
C LEU A 111 -0.51 2.85 5.37
N VAL A 112 -0.27 1.60 5.77
CA VAL A 112 -1.17 0.87 6.67
C VAL A 112 -1.35 1.65 7.98
N PHE A 113 -0.26 2.10 8.60
CA PHE A 113 -0.30 2.87 9.83
C PHE A 113 -1.03 4.19 9.64
N LEU A 114 -0.76 4.93 8.56
CA LEU A 114 -1.41 6.20 8.25
C LEU A 114 -2.92 6.04 8.03
N HIS A 115 -3.37 4.99 7.33
CA HIS A 115 -4.80 4.72 7.17
C HIS A 115 -5.48 4.34 8.49
N ILE A 116 -4.83 3.52 9.33
CA ILE A 116 -5.34 3.18 10.67
C ILE A 116 -5.35 4.43 11.57
N TYR A 117 -4.31 5.26 11.51
CA TYR A 117 -4.22 6.50 12.26
C TYR A 117 -5.29 7.48 11.81
N ASN A 118 -5.49 7.68 10.50
CA ASN A 118 -6.54 8.56 9.98
C ASN A 118 -7.93 8.09 10.42
N ARG A 119 -8.16 6.77 10.43
CA ARG A 119 -9.38 6.17 10.94
C ARG A 119 -9.58 6.41 12.44
N LYS A 120 -8.52 6.29 13.25
CA LYS A 120 -8.58 6.40 14.73
C LYS A 120 -8.60 7.84 15.24
N TYR A 121 -7.85 8.74 14.61
CA TYR A 121 -7.65 10.13 15.02
C TYR A 121 -8.51 11.14 14.26
N CYS A 122 -9.47 10.67 13.46
CA CYS A 122 -10.67 11.46 13.14
C CYS A 122 -11.59 11.61 14.37
N GLN A 123 -11.03 11.99 15.51
CA GLN A 123 -11.73 12.53 16.66
C GLN A 123 -11.94 14.02 16.36
N CYS A 124 -13.18 14.36 16.02
CA CYS A 124 -13.58 15.75 15.78
C CYS A 124 -13.28 16.58 17.03
N ALA A 125 -12.45 17.63 16.90
CA ALA A 125 -12.23 18.60 17.97
C ALA A 125 -13.44 19.54 18.18
N ASN A 126 -14.43 19.50 17.29
CA ASN A 126 -15.67 20.24 17.42
C ASN A 126 -16.83 19.47 16.77
N ASN A 127 -18.00 19.52 17.41
CA ASN A 127 -19.23 18.77 17.06
C ASN A 127 -19.84 19.09 15.67
N THR A 128 -19.13 19.81 14.80
CA THR A 128 -19.62 20.28 13.49
C THR A 128 -19.04 19.53 12.29
N CYS A 129 -17.99 18.69 12.47
CA CYS A 129 -17.39 17.94 11.36
C CYS A 129 -18.09 16.59 11.06
N CYS A 130 -19.17 16.26 11.77
CA CYS A 130 -20.10 15.17 11.44
C CYS A 130 -21.55 15.68 11.40
N ALA A 131 -21.77 16.87 10.85
CA ALA A 131 -23.12 17.38 10.63
C ALA A 131 -23.78 16.68 9.43
N ASN A 132 -24.80 15.87 9.75
CA ASN A 132 -25.99 15.48 8.97
C ASN A 132 -25.87 15.21 7.46
N ASN A 133 -25.96 13.94 7.07
CA ASN A 133 -27.23 13.26 6.72
C ASN A 133 -26.94 11.78 6.41
#